data_AF-A0A2V9HA10-F1
#
_entry.id   AF-A0A2V9HA10-F1
#
_cell.length_a   1.000
_cell.length_b   1.000
_cell.length_c   1.000
_cell.angle_alpha   90.00
_cell.angle_beta   90.00
_cell.angle_gamma   90.00
#
_symmetry.space_group_name_H-M   'P 1'
#
loop_
_entity.id
_entity.type
_entity.pdbx_description
1 polymer ?
#
loop_
_entity_poly.entity_id
_entity_poly.type
_entity_poly.pdbx_seq_one_letter_code
_entity_poly.pdbx_strand_id
1 'polypeptide(L)'
;MKYFTKEFIKADNESAFSKARRQAIDRKFDRNCKAYRRQLARLESRISKQAWNFFYFGFARWGLHDARLISFTAGDGLDYQANGKQPFRINKQKAKVRIQILNHDQNLFCTFNCSGIRKAVFDFPSEDPLWNANQVDNVHSYELTQASKHFMCLEFLFTSGATILVEFAQLRFDRTRIHRSYATQAMYS
;
A
#
# COMPACT_ATOMS: atom_id res chain seq x y z
N MET A 1 -4.20 -1.59 10.02
CA MET A 1 -3.63 -2.85 9.47
C MET A 1 -4.04 -4.00 10.35
N LYS A 2 -4.30 -5.18 9.78
CA LYS A 2 -4.87 -6.32 10.53
C LYS A 2 -3.87 -7.44 10.80
N TYR A 3 -2.96 -7.73 9.87
CA TYR A 3 -2.10 -8.91 9.96
C TYR A 3 -0.64 -8.55 10.26
N PHE A 4 -0.13 -7.48 9.67
CA PHE A 4 1.22 -6.95 9.82
C PHE A 4 1.12 -5.58 10.48
N THR A 5 0.56 -5.61 11.69
CA THR A 5 0.38 -4.44 12.55
C THR A 5 1.72 -3.81 12.92
N LYS A 6 1.70 -2.51 13.20
CA LYS A 6 2.88 -1.78 13.65
C LYS A 6 3.55 -2.38 14.88
N GLU A 7 2.77 -2.86 15.85
CA GLU A 7 3.27 -3.50 17.07
C GLU A 7 3.99 -4.81 16.76
N PHE A 8 3.49 -5.56 15.77
CA PHE A 8 4.16 -6.77 15.29
C PHE A 8 5.48 -6.43 14.60
N ILE A 9 5.50 -5.39 13.77
CA ILE A 9 6.70 -4.92 13.08
C ILE A 9 7.76 -4.41 14.07
N LYS A 10 7.37 -3.61 15.07
CA LYS A 10 8.28 -3.19 16.15
C LYS A 10 8.88 -4.41 16.85
N ALA A 11 8.04 -5.39 17.19
CA ALA A 11 8.47 -6.61 17.85
C ALA A 11 9.36 -7.52 16.99
N ASP A 12 9.26 -7.50 15.65
CA ASP A 12 10.12 -8.29 14.75
C ASP A 12 11.49 -7.62 14.50
N ASN A 13 11.56 -6.29 14.61
CA ASN A 13 12.77 -5.51 14.41
C ASN A 13 13.57 -5.23 15.69
N GLU A 14 13.18 -5.78 16.84
CA GLU A 14 13.98 -5.67 18.09
C GLU A 14 15.38 -6.28 17.89
N SER A 15 16.43 -5.55 18.25
CA SER A 15 17.82 -5.92 17.96
C SER A 15 18.38 -7.07 18.80
N ALA A 16 17.69 -7.46 19.88
CA ALA A 16 18.15 -8.50 20.80
C ALA A 16 17.04 -9.53 21.10
N PHE A 17 17.07 -10.66 20.39
CA PHE A 17 16.18 -11.78 20.67
C PHE A 17 16.89 -12.93 21.37
N SER A 18 16.26 -13.48 22.41
CA SER A 18 16.50 -14.88 22.75
C SER A 18 16.02 -15.79 21.60
N LYS A 19 16.65 -16.95 21.42
CA LYS A 19 16.24 -17.93 20.41
C LYS A 19 14.73 -18.27 20.49
N ALA A 20 14.21 -18.40 21.71
CA ALA A 20 12.79 -18.68 21.94
C ALA A 20 11.88 -17.51 21.48
N ARG A 21 12.30 -16.26 21.73
CA ARG A 21 11.56 -15.08 21.28
C ARG A 21 11.53 -14.98 19.76
N ARG A 22 12.67 -15.19 19.09
CA ARG A 22 12.74 -15.21 17.63
C ARG A 22 11.80 -16.26 17.03
N GLN A 23 11.83 -17.49 17.55
CA GLN A 23 10.91 -18.56 17.13
C GLN A 23 9.44 -18.20 17.32
N ALA A 24 9.08 -17.49 18.39
CA ALA A 24 7.70 -17.05 18.62
C ALA A 24 7.24 -16.01 17.60
N ILE A 25 8.13 -15.09 17.20
CA ILE A 25 7.88 -14.08 16.17
C ILE A 25 7.71 -14.76 14.81
N ASP A 26 8.62 -15.66 14.42
CA ASP A 26 8.52 -16.39 13.15
C ASP A 26 7.21 -17.19 13.06
N ARG A 27 6.81 -17.87 14.15
CA ARG A 27 5.50 -18.56 14.21
C ARG A 27 4.31 -17.59 14.09
N LYS A 28 4.42 -16.38 14.64
CA LYS A 28 3.38 -15.35 14.50
C LYS A 28 3.33 -14.83 13.06
N PHE A 29 4.48 -14.59 12.45
CA PHE A 29 4.59 -14.21 11.03
C PHE A 29 3.92 -15.24 10.12
N ASP A 30 4.23 -16.53 10.29
CA ASP A 30 3.64 -17.61 9.51
C ASP A 30 2.12 -17.69 9.65
N ARG A 31 1.61 -17.53 10.87
CA ARG A 31 0.17 -17.49 11.13
C ARG A 31 -0.48 -16.29 10.46
N ASN A 32 0.14 -15.12 10.53
CA ASN A 32 -0.36 -13.90 9.90
C ASN A 32 -0.38 -14.03 8.37
N CYS A 33 0.69 -14.57 7.76
CA CYS A 33 0.75 -14.87 6.33
C CYS A 33 -0.37 -15.83 5.91
N LYS A 34 -0.59 -16.93 6.65
CA LYS A 34 -1.67 -17.89 6.37
C LYS A 34 -3.05 -17.24 6.50
N ALA A 35 -3.27 -16.47 7.56
CA ALA A 35 -4.55 -15.80 7.79
C ALA A 35 -4.84 -14.73 6.73
N TYR A 36 -3.82 -13.94 6.36
CA TYR A 36 -3.92 -12.94 5.32
C TYR A 36 -4.25 -13.56 3.96
N ARG A 37 -3.52 -14.61 3.55
CA ARG A 37 -3.81 -15.33 2.30
C ARG A 37 -5.23 -15.89 2.25
N ARG A 38 -5.73 -16.47 3.35
CA ARG A 38 -7.11 -16.95 3.45
C ARG A 38 -8.14 -15.83 3.28
N GLN A 39 -7.87 -14.66 3.84
CA GLN A 39 -8.77 -13.52 3.68
C GLN A 39 -8.68 -12.93 2.27
N LEU A 40 -7.47 -12.81 1.71
CA LEU A 40 -7.26 -12.40 0.33
C LEU A 40 -8.05 -13.31 -0.61
N ALA A 41 -8.02 -14.63 -0.45
CA ALA A 41 -8.78 -15.56 -1.30
C ALA A 41 -10.29 -15.25 -1.38
N ARG A 42 -10.86 -14.63 -0.35
CA ARG A 42 -12.27 -14.19 -0.36
C ARG A 42 -12.52 -12.93 -1.20
N LEU A 43 -11.46 -12.21 -1.56
CA LEU A 43 -11.48 -11.02 -2.39
C LEU A 43 -11.12 -11.30 -3.86
N GLU A 44 -10.71 -12.52 -4.22
CA GLU A 44 -10.26 -12.85 -5.58
C GLU A 44 -11.28 -12.45 -6.65
N SER A 45 -12.58 -12.70 -6.41
CA SER A 45 -13.66 -12.32 -7.32
C SER A 45 -14.02 -10.83 -7.32
N ARG A 46 -13.46 -10.04 -6.40
CA ARG A 46 -13.78 -8.62 -6.17
C ARG A 46 -12.70 -7.67 -6.67
N ILE A 47 -11.54 -8.17 -7.04
CA ILE A 47 -10.42 -7.38 -7.54
C ILE A 47 -9.95 -7.92 -8.89
N SER A 48 -9.20 -7.10 -9.63
CA SER A 48 -8.64 -7.56 -10.91
C SER A 48 -7.64 -8.69 -10.68
N LYS A 49 -7.49 -9.59 -11.68
CA LYS A 49 -6.47 -10.65 -11.66
C LYS A 49 -5.06 -10.11 -11.42
N GLN A 50 -4.78 -8.90 -11.92
CA GLN A 50 -3.50 -8.23 -11.71
C GLN A 50 -3.31 -7.81 -10.25
N ALA A 51 -4.34 -7.23 -9.61
CA ALA A 51 -4.32 -6.91 -8.19
C ALA A 51 -4.18 -8.18 -7.35
N TRP A 52 -4.96 -9.22 -7.67
CA TRP A 52 -4.89 -10.53 -7.04
C TRP A 52 -3.46 -11.09 -7.03
N ASN A 53 -2.85 -11.18 -8.21
CA ASN A 53 -1.50 -11.71 -8.35
C ASN A 53 -0.48 -10.88 -7.55
N PHE A 54 -0.64 -9.55 -7.54
CA PHE A 54 0.22 -8.66 -6.79
C PHE A 54 0.12 -8.89 -5.27
N PHE A 55 -1.08 -8.87 -4.69
CA PHE A 55 -1.24 -9.04 -3.24
C PHE A 55 -1.00 -10.47 -2.76
N TYR A 56 -1.30 -11.49 -3.58
CA TYR A 56 -1.17 -12.88 -3.16
C TYR A 56 0.26 -13.42 -3.32
N PHE A 57 0.98 -13.02 -4.38
CA PHE A 57 2.31 -13.56 -4.70
C PHE A 57 3.44 -12.52 -4.62
N GLY A 58 3.13 -11.23 -4.59
CA GLY A 58 4.11 -10.16 -4.80
C GLY A 58 4.89 -9.70 -3.58
N PHE A 59 5.23 -10.53 -2.60
CA PHE A 59 5.97 -10.07 -1.40
C PHE A 59 7.50 -10.01 -1.57
N ALA A 60 8.05 -10.67 -2.60
CA ALA A 60 9.50 -10.71 -2.85
C ALA A 60 9.94 -9.58 -3.81
N ARG A 61 10.73 -9.88 -4.84
CA ARG A 61 11.24 -8.92 -5.86
C ARG A 61 10.16 -7.99 -6.46
N TRP A 62 8.89 -8.38 -6.40
CA TRP A 62 7.78 -7.67 -7.02
C TRP A 62 6.95 -6.88 -6.02
N GLY A 63 7.38 -6.88 -4.76
CA GLY A 63 6.73 -6.21 -3.65
C GLY A 63 7.16 -4.77 -3.48
N LEU A 64 6.60 -4.16 -2.44
CA LEU A 64 6.81 -2.75 -2.13
C LEU A 64 7.60 -2.54 -0.84
N HIS A 65 8.30 -3.54 -0.33
CA HIS A 65 9.25 -3.30 0.76
C HIS A 65 10.32 -2.32 0.26
N ASP A 66 10.60 -1.29 1.06
CA ASP A 66 11.49 -0.16 0.73
C ASP A 66 11.08 0.64 -0.53
N ALA A 67 9.81 0.57 -0.91
CA ALA A 67 9.27 1.39 -1.98
C ALA A 67 9.00 2.82 -1.52
N ARG A 68 8.94 3.76 -2.46
CA ARG A 68 8.69 5.19 -2.20
C ARG A 68 7.29 5.59 -2.64
N LEU A 69 6.57 6.29 -1.76
CA LEU A 69 5.35 6.99 -2.16
C LEU A 69 5.73 8.15 -3.08
N ILE A 70 5.20 8.13 -4.31
CA ILE A 70 5.37 9.21 -5.28
C ILE A 70 4.22 10.20 -5.18
N SER A 71 2.99 9.70 -5.04
CA SER A 71 1.82 10.55 -4.84
C SER A 71 0.69 9.83 -4.12
N PHE A 72 -0.06 10.61 -3.35
CA PHE A 72 -1.36 10.26 -2.82
C PHE A 72 -2.33 11.37 -3.22
N THR A 73 -3.32 11.06 -4.03
CA THR A 73 -4.26 12.07 -4.55
C THR A 73 -5.69 11.58 -4.38
N ALA A 74 -6.55 12.43 -3.82
CA ALA A 74 -7.97 12.19 -3.65
C ALA A 74 -8.77 13.30 -4.31
N GLY A 75 -9.90 12.96 -4.94
CA GLY A 75 -10.79 13.97 -5.49
C GLY A 75 -11.85 13.41 -6.43
N ASP A 76 -12.84 14.24 -6.73
CA ASP A 76 -13.93 13.90 -7.65
C ASP A 76 -13.54 14.09 -9.12
N GLY A 77 -12.56 14.97 -9.39
CA GLY A 77 -12.09 15.31 -10.73
C GLY A 77 -10.79 14.65 -11.17
N LEU A 78 -10.35 13.57 -10.51
CA LEU A 78 -9.04 12.95 -10.74
C LEU A 78 -8.75 12.56 -12.20
N ASP A 79 -9.78 12.34 -13.01
CA ASP A 79 -9.68 12.01 -14.43
C ASP A 79 -10.30 13.09 -15.34
N TYR A 80 -10.72 14.21 -14.77
CA TYR A 80 -11.27 15.32 -15.53
C TYR A 80 -10.16 16.16 -16.17
N GLN A 81 -10.29 16.44 -17.46
CA GLN A 81 -9.40 17.34 -18.18
C GLN A 81 -10.12 18.65 -18.45
N ALA A 82 -9.61 19.75 -17.88
CA ALA A 82 -10.14 21.10 -18.07
C ALA A 82 -9.73 21.70 -19.43
N ASN A 83 -10.17 21.08 -20.52
CA ASN A 83 -9.79 21.44 -21.90
C ASN A 83 -10.92 22.17 -22.67
N GLY A 84 -12.02 22.52 -22.00
CA GLY A 84 -13.19 23.18 -22.60
C GLY A 84 -14.06 22.29 -23.50
N LYS A 85 -13.69 21.02 -23.76
CA LYS A 85 -14.45 20.11 -24.63
C LYS A 85 -15.57 19.37 -23.91
N GLN A 86 -15.45 19.18 -22.60
CA GLN A 86 -16.44 18.48 -21.78
C GLN A 86 -16.65 19.22 -20.46
N PRO A 87 -17.89 19.47 -20.01
CA PRO A 87 -18.14 20.15 -18.75
C PRO A 87 -17.83 19.24 -17.56
N PHE A 88 -17.31 19.82 -16.47
CA PHE A 88 -17.26 19.14 -15.19
C PHE A 88 -18.68 18.95 -14.64
N ARG A 89 -19.14 17.70 -14.58
CA ARG A 89 -20.48 17.38 -14.09
C ARG A 89 -20.50 17.33 -12.56
N ILE A 90 -20.84 18.46 -11.95
CA ILE A 90 -21.05 18.60 -10.51
C ILE A 90 -22.01 17.51 -10.02
N ASN A 91 -21.69 16.86 -8.89
CA ASN A 91 -22.46 15.78 -8.25
C ASN A 91 -22.64 14.47 -9.04
N LYS A 92 -22.08 14.36 -10.25
CA LYS A 92 -22.07 13.08 -11.01
C LYS A 92 -20.77 12.30 -10.86
N GLN A 93 -19.67 13.00 -10.60
CA GLN A 93 -18.39 12.39 -10.33
C GLN A 93 -18.42 11.77 -8.91
N LYS A 94 -17.91 10.56 -8.78
CA LYS A 94 -17.69 9.93 -7.47
C LYS A 94 -16.23 10.09 -7.09
N ALA A 95 -15.97 10.39 -5.82
CA ALA A 95 -14.64 10.45 -5.26
C ALA A 95 -13.81 9.22 -5.67
N LYS A 96 -12.55 9.49 -6.01
CA LYS A 96 -11.52 8.49 -6.29
C LYS A 96 -10.30 8.79 -5.45
N VAL A 97 -9.49 7.76 -5.26
CA VAL A 97 -8.15 7.90 -4.68
C VAL A 97 -7.16 7.20 -5.60
N ARG A 98 -6.06 7.89 -5.91
CA ARG A 98 -4.92 7.35 -6.66
C ARG A 98 -3.69 7.35 -5.76
N ILE A 99 -3.08 6.19 -5.62
CA ILE A 99 -1.81 6.01 -4.91
C ILE A 99 -0.77 5.56 -5.92
N GLN A 100 0.35 6.27 -5.99
CA GLN A 100 1.45 5.96 -6.90
C GLN A 100 2.71 5.66 -6.10
N ILE A 101 3.29 4.48 -6.35
CA ILE A 101 4.45 3.98 -5.60
C ILE A 101 5.52 3.50 -6.59
N LEU A 102 6.75 3.90 -6.32
CA LEU A 102 7.94 3.44 -7.04
C LEU A 102 8.64 2.38 -6.19
N ASN A 103 8.88 1.19 -6.73
CA ASN A 103 9.55 0.14 -5.96
C ASN A 103 10.99 0.51 -5.60
N HIS A 104 11.58 -0.24 -4.65
CA HIS A 104 12.96 -0.04 -4.20
C HIS A 104 13.97 0.04 -5.36
N ASP A 105 13.88 -0.89 -6.31
CA ASP A 105 14.75 -0.91 -7.48
C ASP A 105 14.46 0.21 -8.50
N GLN A 106 13.49 1.10 -8.27
CA GLN A 106 13.07 2.15 -9.21
C GLN A 106 12.81 1.66 -10.65
N ASN A 107 12.40 0.40 -10.81
CA ASN A 107 12.16 -0.25 -12.10
C ASN A 107 10.71 -0.68 -12.30
N LEU A 108 9.86 -0.46 -11.29
CA LEU A 108 8.42 -0.72 -11.33
C LEU A 108 7.66 0.46 -10.72
N PHE A 109 6.75 1.04 -11.52
CA PHE A 109 5.78 2.04 -11.08
C PHE A 109 4.43 1.37 -10.86
N CYS A 110 3.94 1.41 -9.62
CA CYS A 110 2.69 0.80 -9.20
C CYS A 110 1.64 1.90 -8.99
N THR A 111 0.46 1.74 -9.60
CA THR A 111 -0.67 2.66 -9.42
C THR A 111 -1.87 1.90 -8.88
N PHE A 112 -2.39 2.36 -7.75
CA PHE A 112 -3.61 1.86 -7.11
C PHE A 112 -4.72 2.89 -7.30
N ASN A 113 -5.66 2.58 -8.19
CA ASN A 113 -6.84 3.41 -8.46
C ASN A 113 -8.04 2.85 -7.72
N CYS A 114 -8.44 3.53 -6.64
CA CYS A 114 -9.57 3.18 -5.80
C CYS A 114 -10.81 4.00 -6.19
N SER A 115 -11.98 3.37 -6.26
CA SER A 115 -13.25 4.03 -6.58
C SER A 115 -14.38 3.61 -5.64
N GLY A 116 -15.40 4.47 -5.53
CA GLY A 116 -16.46 4.29 -4.54
C GLY A 116 -15.89 4.46 -3.13
N ILE A 117 -15.20 5.58 -2.91
CA ILE A 117 -14.49 5.87 -1.67
C ILE A 117 -15.49 6.07 -0.53
N ARG A 118 -15.24 5.38 0.58
CA ARG A 118 -15.93 5.57 1.86
C ARG A 118 -15.09 6.39 2.83
N LYS A 119 -13.78 6.16 2.83
CA LYS A 119 -12.83 6.79 3.75
C LYS A 119 -11.45 6.84 3.07
N ALA A 120 -10.75 7.94 3.24
CA ALA A 120 -9.36 8.10 2.85
C ALA A 120 -8.65 8.90 3.95
N VAL A 121 -7.59 8.34 4.52
CA VAL A 121 -6.79 8.95 5.59
C VAL A 121 -5.33 8.84 5.20
N PHE A 122 -4.61 9.94 5.37
CA PHE A 122 -3.17 9.97 5.33
C PHE A 122 -2.69 10.61 6.64
N ASP A 123 -2.03 9.81 7.46
CA ASP A 123 -1.56 10.20 8.79
C ASP A 123 -0.05 10.45 8.73
N PHE A 124 0.34 11.72 8.68
CA PHE A 124 1.73 12.18 8.64
C PHE A 124 1.86 13.63 9.17
N PRO A 125 2.83 13.93 10.07
CA PRO A 125 3.68 12.97 10.77
C PRO A 125 2.84 12.07 11.70
N SER A 126 3.23 10.80 11.83
CA SER A 126 2.54 9.86 12.74
C SER A 126 2.85 10.23 14.19
N GLU A 127 1.82 10.26 15.06
CA GLU A 127 1.97 10.51 16.50
C GLU A 127 2.84 9.45 17.20
N ASP A 128 2.94 8.25 16.61
CA ASP A 128 3.83 7.18 17.06
C ASP A 128 4.73 6.79 15.88
N PRO A 129 5.98 7.25 15.77
CA PRO A 129 6.84 6.82 14.66
C PRO A 129 7.29 5.36 14.83
N LEU A 130 7.54 4.66 13.71
CA LEU A 130 8.26 3.37 13.73
C LEU A 130 9.76 3.62 13.96
N TRP A 131 10.30 4.62 13.26
CA TRP A 131 11.66 5.13 13.39
C TRP A 131 11.63 6.66 13.24
N ASN A 132 12.64 7.36 13.78
CA ASN A 132 12.75 8.82 13.64
C ASN A 132 12.95 9.18 12.16
N ALA A 133 11.90 9.66 11.51
CA ALA A 133 11.95 10.12 10.13
C ALA A 133 11.19 11.43 9.97
N ASN A 134 11.80 12.36 9.23
CA ASN A 134 11.25 13.71 8.99
C ASN A 134 10.45 13.78 7.67
N GLN A 135 10.18 12.61 7.08
CA GLN A 135 9.54 12.42 5.78
C GLN A 135 8.71 11.14 5.82
N VAL A 136 7.81 10.94 4.87
CA VAL A 136 6.97 9.73 4.78
C VAL A 136 7.83 8.46 4.72
N ASP A 137 9.01 8.54 4.12
CA ASP A 137 10.02 7.48 4.04
C ASP A 137 9.55 6.23 3.24
N ASN A 138 10.17 5.08 3.49
CA ASN A 138 9.96 3.81 2.81
C ASN A 138 8.64 3.16 3.20
N VAL A 139 7.98 2.50 2.25
CA VAL A 139 6.93 1.53 2.55
C VAL A 139 7.57 0.35 3.27
N HIS A 140 7.05 0.05 4.46
CA HIS A 140 7.47 -1.10 5.24
C HIS A 140 6.53 -2.28 5.02
N SER A 141 5.21 -2.03 5.06
CA SER A 141 4.20 -3.06 4.86
C SER A 141 2.94 -2.49 4.22
N TYR A 142 2.14 -3.37 3.62
CA TYR A 142 0.88 -3.02 2.98
C TYR A 142 -0.10 -4.20 2.98
N GLU A 143 -1.38 -3.89 3.10
CA GLU A 143 -2.44 -4.89 3.18
C GLU A 143 -3.67 -4.49 2.37
N LEU A 144 -4.27 -5.47 1.70
CA LEU A 144 -5.60 -5.37 1.12
C LEU A 144 -6.56 -6.28 1.90
N THR A 145 -7.45 -5.68 2.68
CA THR A 145 -8.39 -6.40 3.54
C THR A 145 -9.85 -6.12 3.19
N GLN A 146 -10.74 -6.97 3.71
CA GLN A 146 -12.18 -6.72 3.64
C GLN A 146 -12.60 -5.79 4.79
N ALA A 147 -13.10 -4.59 4.48
CA ALA A 147 -13.64 -3.66 5.47
C ALA A 147 -15.10 -3.98 5.84
N SER A 148 -15.90 -4.39 4.85
CA SER A 148 -17.29 -4.79 5.03
C SER A 148 -17.78 -5.68 3.87
N LYS A 149 -19.08 -6.00 3.82
CA LYS A 149 -19.69 -6.69 2.68
C LYS A 149 -19.45 -5.95 1.36
N HIS A 150 -19.48 -4.62 1.37
CA HIS A 150 -19.42 -3.79 0.17
C HIS A 150 -18.09 -3.09 -0.04
N PHE A 151 -17.27 -2.94 1.01
CA PHE A 151 -16.03 -2.18 0.95
C PHE A 151 -14.81 -3.06 1.27
N MET A 152 -13.69 -2.74 0.62
CA MET A 152 -12.34 -3.21 0.90
C MET A 152 -11.55 -2.09 1.55
N CYS A 153 -10.42 -2.43 2.17
CA CYS A 153 -9.48 -1.49 2.76
C CYS A 153 -8.08 -1.77 2.23
N LEU A 154 -7.42 -0.75 1.67
CA LEU A 154 -6.01 -0.77 1.31
C LEU A 154 -5.27 0.10 2.32
N GLU A 155 -4.30 -0.51 2.99
CA GLU A 155 -3.49 0.16 3.99
C GLU A 155 -2.01 0.06 3.63
N PHE A 156 -1.28 1.16 3.81
CA PHE A 156 0.17 1.23 3.75
C PHE A 156 0.70 1.72 5.09
N LEU A 157 1.78 1.10 5.55
CA LEU A 157 2.56 1.53 6.70
C LEU A 157 3.98 1.82 6.23
N PHE A 158 4.46 2.99 6.60
CA PHE A 158 5.78 3.47 6.25
C PHE A 158 6.74 3.38 7.43
N THR A 159 8.04 3.36 7.14
CA THR A 159 9.15 3.37 8.10
C THR A 159 9.10 4.60 9.02
N SER A 160 8.58 5.74 8.56
CA SER A 160 8.32 6.88 9.44
C SER A 160 7.23 6.64 10.50
N GLY A 161 6.50 5.53 10.42
CA GLY A 161 5.27 5.29 11.15
C GLY A 161 4.03 5.87 10.47
N ALA A 162 4.19 6.68 9.42
CA ALA A 162 3.08 7.21 8.64
C ALA A 162 2.17 6.10 8.12
N THR A 163 0.88 6.41 7.92
CA THR A 163 -0.06 5.46 7.35
C THR A 163 -0.93 6.08 6.26
N ILE A 164 -1.22 5.31 5.22
CA ILE A 164 -2.30 5.59 4.28
C ILE A 164 -3.36 4.51 4.47
N LEU A 165 -4.61 4.91 4.68
CA LEU A 165 -5.76 4.02 4.75
C LEU A 165 -6.82 4.48 3.76
N VAL A 166 -7.24 3.60 2.87
CA VAL A 166 -8.31 3.88 1.91
C VAL A 166 -9.34 2.76 1.95
N GLU A 167 -10.59 3.13 2.19
CA GLU A 167 -11.73 2.23 2.10
C GLU A 167 -12.56 2.53 0.85
N PHE A 168 -12.80 1.51 0.04
CA PHE A 168 -13.32 1.69 -1.32
C PHE A 168 -14.13 0.47 -1.78
N ALA A 169 -14.93 0.65 -2.81
CA ALA A 169 -15.75 -0.42 -3.39
C ALA A 169 -14.97 -1.24 -4.43
N GLN A 170 -14.15 -0.60 -5.26
CA GLN A 170 -13.39 -1.24 -6.34
C GLN A 170 -11.94 -0.76 -6.39
N LEU A 171 -11.03 -1.68 -6.75
CA LEU A 171 -9.61 -1.42 -6.99
C LEU A 171 -9.23 -1.81 -8.41
N ARG A 172 -8.65 -0.88 -9.13
CA ARG A 172 -7.85 -1.15 -10.31
C ARG A 172 -6.38 -0.96 -9.97
N PHE A 173 -5.59 -2.00 -10.19
CA PHE A 173 -4.15 -1.99 -10.01
C PHE A 173 -3.46 -2.08 -11.35
N ASP A 174 -2.57 -1.11 -11.62
CA ASP A 174 -1.73 -1.07 -12.80
C ASP A 174 -0.26 -1.07 -12.37
N ARG A 175 0.60 -1.73 -13.16
CA ARG A 175 2.04 -1.80 -12.91
C ARG A 175 2.78 -1.62 -14.22
N THR A 176 3.68 -0.64 -14.26
CA THR A 176 4.48 -0.30 -15.44
C THR A 176 5.94 -0.54 -15.15
N ARG A 177 6.65 -1.22 -16.07
CA ARG A 177 8.10 -1.38 -15.98
C ARG A 177 8.78 -0.10 -16.44
N ILE A 178 9.77 0.35 -15.69
CA ILE A 178 10.62 1.48 -16.04
C ILE A 178 11.97 0.95 -16.51
N HIS A 179 12.45 1.51 -17.62
CA HIS A 179 13.82 1.33 -18.09
C HIS A 179 14.66 2.50 -17.58
N ARG A 180 15.42 2.26 -16.51
CA ARG A 180 16.31 3.27 -15.93
C ARG A 180 17.47 3.52 -16.89
N SER A 181 17.81 4.79 -17.12
CA SER A 181 18.99 5.22 -17.87
C SER A 181 20.19 5.57 -16.97
N TYR A 182 20.02 5.49 -15.65
CA TYR A 182 21.03 5.77 -14.64
C TYR A 182 21.49 4.50 -13.91
N ALA A 183 22.71 4.56 -13.36
CA ALA A 183 23.28 3.48 -12.56
C ALA A 183 22.64 3.40 -11.18
N THR A 184 22.64 2.21 -10.55
CA THR A 184 22.03 2.01 -9.22
C THR A 184 22.67 2.89 -8.14
N GLN A 185 23.96 3.20 -8.26
CA GLN A 185 24.67 4.07 -7.32
C GLN A 185 24.09 5.49 -7.25
N ALA A 186 23.52 5.99 -8.35
CA ALA A 186 22.92 7.32 -8.41
C ALA A 186 21.62 7.44 -7.58
N MET A 187 21.10 6.35 -7.02
CA MET A 187 19.92 6.39 -6.13
C MET A 187 20.26 6.79 -4.70
N TYR A 188 21.54 6.73 -4.34
CA TYR A 188 22.04 6.93 -2.97
C TYR A 188 22.95 8.16 -2.86
N SER A 189 23.10 8.92 -3.94
CA SER A 189 23.92 10.13 -4.05
C SER A 189 23.14 11.39 -3.73
#